data_AF-A0A2U1WRX2-F1
#
_entry.id   AF-A0A2U1WRX2-F1
#
_cell.length_a   1.000
_cell.length_b   1.000
_cell.length_c   1.000
_cell.angle_alpha   90.00
_cell.angle_beta   90.00
_cell.angle_gamma   90.00
#
_symmetry.space_group_name_H-M   'P 1'
#
loop_
_entity.id
_entity.type
_entity.pdbx_description
1 polymer ?
#
loop_
_entity_poly.entity_id
_entity_poly.type
_entity_poly.pdbx_seq_one_letter_code
_entity_poly.pdbx_strand_id
1 'polypeptide(L)'
;MLRRLSVLAILLATSLPAGAETLACPDMSTAVQAGSCPTKAELEYGFDTYCAADARMMDKETVCKDFEVYRALKDTSLWEAGTFQGYLSCSLTPERIRTAKPVSVAVGRAGTVQRVACTYDNETVMAARTRAACTPNGPASVDCPAR
;
A
#
# COMPACT_ATOMS: atom_id res chain seq x y z
N MET A 1 -34.43 41.22 -48.80
CA MET A 1 -33.83 39.87 -48.81
C MET A 1 -32.69 39.83 -47.79
N LEU A 2 -32.69 38.77 -46.97
CA LEU A 2 -31.75 38.31 -45.92
C LEU A 2 -30.31 38.92 -45.93
N ARG A 3 -29.83 39.51 -44.82
CA ARG A 3 -29.33 38.88 -43.58
C ARG A 3 -27.94 38.26 -43.76
N ARG A 4 -26.88 38.92 -43.27
CA ARG A 4 -25.63 38.29 -42.78
C ARG A 4 -24.99 39.14 -41.68
N LEU A 5 -25.48 39.00 -40.45
CA LEU A 5 -24.72 39.35 -39.24
C LEU A 5 -23.84 38.14 -38.90
N SER A 6 -22.53 38.30 -39.09
CA SER A 6 -21.52 37.32 -38.67
C SER A 6 -21.42 37.34 -37.15
N VAL A 7 -22.01 36.35 -36.48
CA VAL A 7 -21.82 36.12 -35.04
C VAL A 7 -20.56 35.29 -34.88
N LEU A 8 -19.48 35.94 -34.46
CA LEU A 8 -18.25 35.29 -34.03
C LEU A 8 -18.49 34.69 -32.64
N ALA A 9 -18.85 33.42 -32.57
CA ALA A 9 -19.02 32.69 -31.33
C ALA A 9 -17.65 32.40 -30.70
N ILE A 10 -17.29 33.16 -29.67
CA ILE A 10 -16.12 32.90 -28.82
C ILE A 10 -16.46 31.68 -27.94
N LEU A 11 -15.92 30.51 -28.30
CA LEU A 11 -15.90 29.33 -27.45
C LEU A 11 -14.87 29.56 -26.33
N LEU A 12 -15.33 30.06 -25.17
CA LEU A 12 -14.54 29.97 -23.94
C LEU A 12 -14.45 28.49 -23.56
N ALA A 13 -13.33 27.85 -23.92
CA ALA A 13 -12.95 26.58 -23.35
C ALA A 13 -12.60 26.81 -21.87
N THR A 14 -13.55 26.55 -20.98
CA THR A 14 -13.27 26.47 -19.55
C THR A 14 -12.45 25.21 -19.30
N SER A 15 -11.13 25.35 -19.25
CA SER A 15 -10.25 24.33 -18.69
C SER A 15 -10.54 24.25 -17.19
N LEU A 16 -11.41 23.33 -16.77
CA LEU A 16 -11.50 23.00 -15.35
C LEU A 16 -10.12 22.50 -14.90
N PRO A 17 -9.55 23.02 -13.80
CA PRO A 17 -8.34 22.43 -13.25
C PRO A 17 -8.65 20.97 -12.93
N ALA A 18 -7.82 20.06 -13.45
CA ALA A 18 -7.84 18.67 -13.02
C ALA A 18 -7.62 18.68 -11.49
N GLY A 19 -8.66 18.36 -10.73
CA GLY A 19 -8.63 18.42 -9.27
C GLY A 19 -7.57 17.47 -8.73
N ALA A 20 -6.85 17.89 -7.69
CA ALA A 20 -6.10 16.92 -6.90
C ALA A 20 -7.11 16.12 -6.06
N GLU A 21 -7.07 14.80 -6.17
CA GLU A 21 -7.81 13.87 -5.33
C GLU A 21 -6.94 13.50 -4.12
N THR A 22 -7.45 13.71 -2.91
CA THR A 22 -6.77 13.31 -1.69
C THR A 22 -6.98 11.82 -1.46
N LEU A 23 -5.89 11.05 -1.51
CA LEU A 23 -5.86 9.64 -1.13
C LEU A 23 -5.49 9.54 0.35
N ALA A 24 -6.49 9.25 1.19
CA ALA A 24 -6.31 9.02 2.62
C ALA A 24 -5.78 7.61 2.90
N CYS A 25 -5.01 7.47 3.97
CA CYS A 25 -4.70 6.17 4.58
C CYS A 25 -6.01 5.48 4.99
N PRO A 26 -6.13 4.16 4.76
CA PRO A 26 -7.38 3.47 5.00
C PRO A 26 -7.71 3.43 6.49
N ASP A 27 -9.01 3.51 6.81
CA ASP A 27 -9.51 3.16 8.13
C ASP A 27 -9.38 1.64 8.32
N MET A 28 -8.57 1.24 9.30
CA MET A 28 -8.30 -0.16 9.58
C MET A 28 -9.52 -0.90 10.11
N SER A 29 -10.58 -0.21 10.56
CA SER A 29 -11.84 -0.85 10.95
C SER A 29 -12.46 -1.66 9.80
N THR A 30 -12.16 -1.25 8.54
CA THR A 30 -12.61 -1.91 7.31
C THR A 30 -11.66 -3.00 6.81
N ALA A 31 -10.52 -3.20 7.47
CA ALA A 31 -9.50 -4.13 7.01
C ALA A 31 -9.97 -5.58 7.13
N VAL A 32 -9.79 -6.32 6.05
CA VAL A 32 -10.12 -7.74 5.92
C VAL A 32 -8.84 -8.54 5.75
N GLN A 33 -8.75 -9.66 6.46
CA GLN A 33 -7.70 -10.63 6.27
C GLN A 33 -8.01 -11.46 5.03
N ALA A 34 -7.25 -11.26 3.96
CA ALA A 34 -7.45 -11.91 2.66
C ALA A 34 -6.68 -13.23 2.52
N GLY A 35 -5.77 -13.56 3.45
CA GLY A 35 -5.05 -14.83 3.51
C GLY A 35 -4.95 -15.40 4.92
N SER A 36 -4.70 -16.70 5.05
CA SER A 36 -4.52 -17.34 6.36
C SER A 36 -3.11 -17.08 6.92
N CYS A 37 -3.02 -17.04 8.25
CA CYS A 37 -1.74 -17.12 8.93
C CYS A 37 -1.15 -18.53 8.78
N PRO A 38 0.16 -18.66 8.51
CA PRO A 38 0.78 -19.97 8.40
C PRO A 38 0.80 -20.65 9.77
N THR A 39 0.62 -21.97 9.75
CA THR A 39 0.82 -22.81 10.93
C THR A 39 2.31 -22.94 11.25
N LYS A 40 2.63 -23.32 12.49
CA LYS A 40 4.01 -23.60 12.88
C LYS A 40 4.68 -24.64 11.96
N ALA A 41 3.97 -25.72 11.62
CA ALA A 41 4.49 -26.75 10.74
C ALA A 41 4.78 -26.25 9.32
N GLU A 42 3.92 -25.36 8.78
CA GLU A 42 4.15 -24.72 7.48
C GLU A 42 5.36 -23.78 7.50
N LEU A 43 5.55 -23.05 8.61
CA LEU A 43 6.73 -22.20 8.80
C LEU A 43 8.02 -23.03 8.90
N GLU A 44 8.03 -24.13 9.67
CA GLU A 44 9.19 -25.02 9.79
C GLU A 44 9.55 -25.65 8.44
N TYR A 45 8.56 -26.19 7.72
CA TYR A 45 8.77 -26.72 6.38
C TYR A 45 9.27 -25.64 5.39
N GLY A 46 8.71 -24.43 5.50
CA GLY A 46 9.12 -23.28 4.71
C GLY A 46 10.56 -22.84 4.99
N PHE A 47 11.02 -22.93 6.24
CA PHE A 47 12.39 -22.62 6.65
C PHE A 47 13.38 -23.57 5.99
N ASP A 48 13.14 -24.89 6.11
CA ASP A 48 13.99 -25.91 5.49
C ASP A 48 14.10 -25.70 3.98
N THR A 49 12.96 -25.46 3.33
CA THR A 49 12.92 -25.21 1.88
C THR A 49 13.61 -23.90 1.49
N TYR A 50 13.36 -22.82 2.23
CA TYR A 50 13.93 -21.49 1.95
C TYR A 50 15.46 -21.48 2.09
N CYS A 51 15.97 -22.20 3.09
CA CYS A 51 17.39 -22.26 3.44
C CYS A 51 18.17 -23.35 2.70
N ALA A 52 17.50 -24.40 2.20
CA ALA A 52 18.12 -25.38 1.30
C ALA A 52 18.29 -24.88 -0.15
N ALA A 53 17.54 -23.85 -0.56
CA ALA A 53 17.62 -23.30 -1.92
C ALA A 53 18.89 -22.45 -2.15
N ASP A 54 19.69 -22.84 -3.16
CA ASP A 54 20.98 -22.25 -3.53
C ASP A 54 20.99 -20.71 -3.54
N ALA A 55 22.00 -20.14 -2.87
CA ALA A 55 22.07 -18.79 -2.32
C ALA A 55 22.17 -17.63 -3.35
N ARG A 56 21.86 -17.84 -4.63
CA ARG A 56 22.08 -16.80 -5.66
C ARG A 56 21.16 -15.60 -5.57
N MET A 57 20.14 -15.62 -4.72
CA MET A 57 19.25 -14.49 -4.49
C MET A 57 18.88 -14.43 -3.01
N MET A 58 19.19 -13.29 -2.39
CA MET A 58 18.84 -12.84 -1.03
C MET A 58 19.92 -13.04 0.03
N ASP A 59 20.07 -12.01 0.86
CA ASP A 59 20.84 -11.93 2.10
C ASP A 59 20.27 -12.90 3.15
N LYS A 60 20.31 -14.20 2.82
CA LYS A 60 19.70 -15.29 3.60
C LYS A 60 20.55 -15.66 4.82
N GLU A 61 21.80 -15.23 4.88
CA GLU A 61 22.76 -15.74 5.86
C GLU A 61 22.30 -15.47 7.30
N THR A 62 21.72 -14.30 7.56
CA THR A 62 21.15 -13.99 8.88
C THR A 62 19.83 -14.71 9.13
N VAL A 63 18.97 -14.80 8.12
CA VAL A 63 17.63 -15.42 8.23
C VAL A 63 17.71 -16.94 8.41
N CYS A 64 18.70 -17.60 7.80
CA CYS A 64 18.87 -19.05 7.84
C CYS A 64 19.69 -19.57 9.02
N LYS A 65 20.21 -18.68 9.88
CA LYS A 65 20.89 -19.05 11.12
C LYS A 65 19.92 -19.27 12.28
N ASP A 66 18.74 -18.66 12.21
CA ASP A 66 17.76 -18.66 13.30
C ASP A 66 16.33 -18.72 12.75
N PHE A 67 15.61 -19.78 13.11
CA PHE A 67 14.21 -19.96 12.75
C PHE A 67 13.35 -18.78 13.23
N GLU A 68 13.69 -18.15 14.34
CA GLU A 68 12.92 -17.03 14.87
C GLU A 68 13.02 -15.77 14.00
N VAL A 69 14.18 -15.55 13.38
CA VAL A 69 14.37 -14.47 12.40
C VAL A 69 13.57 -14.77 11.12
N TYR A 70 13.57 -16.03 10.68
CA TYR A 70 12.72 -16.45 9.57
C TYR A 70 11.23 -16.28 9.88
N ARG A 71 10.80 -16.74 11.06
CA ARG A 71 9.43 -16.64 11.53
C ARG A 71 8.98 -15.18 11.59
N ALA A 72 9.78 -14.28 12.15
CA ALA A 72 9.46 -12.85 12.19
C ALA A 72 9.25 -12.25 10.78
N LEU A 73 9.92 -12.77 9.76
CA LEU A 73 9.77 -12.33 8.38
C LEU A 73 8.57 -12.98 7.65
N LYS A 74 8.23 -14.22 7.98
CA LYS A 74 7.30 -15.05 7.20
C LYS A 74 5.96 -15.31 7.89
N ASP A 75 5.87 -15.11 9.20
CA ASP A 75 4.65 -15.22 10.00
C ASP A 75 3.75 -14.00 9.80
N THR A 76 3.30 -13.84 8.56
CA THR A 76 2.46 -12.73 8.12
C THR A 76 1.33 -13.24 7.25
N SER A 77 0.24 -12.49 7.22
CA SER A 77 -0.90 -12.74 6.32
C SER A 77 -1.23 -11.49 5.51
N LEU A 78 -1.84 -11.69 4.34
CA LEU A 78 -2.30 -10.57 3.52
C LEU A 78 -3.55 -9.95 4.14
N TRP A 79 -3.53 -8.63 4.30
CA TRP A 79 -4.67 -7.81 4.70
C TRP A 79 -4.93 -6.75 3.64
N GLU A 80 -6.21 -6.40 3.47
CA GLU A 80 -6.69 -5.45 2.48
C GLU A 80 -7.67 -4.45 3.12
N ALA A 81 -7.58 -3.19 2.71
CA ALA A 81 -8.50 -2.13 3.08
C ALA A 81 -8.64 -1.15 1.91
N GLY A 82 -9.74 -1.28 1.16
CA GLY A 82 -9.93 -0.56 -0.10
C GLY A 82 -8.84 -0.91 -1.12
N THR A 83 -8.14 0.09 -1.65
CA THR A 83 -7.02 -0.13 -2.60
C THR A 83 -5.68 -0.43 -1.93
N PHE A 84 -5.63 -0.40 -0.60
CA PHE A 84 -4.41 -0.64 0.16
C PHE A 84 -4.33 -2.10 0.60
N GLN A 85 -3.12 -2.63 0.61
CA GLN A 85 -2.83 -3.97 1.09
C GLN A 85 -1.50 -4.03 1.85
N GLY A 86 -1.36 -4.98 2.75
CA GLY A 86 -0.14 -5.18 3.54
C GLY A 86 -0.01 -6.63 4.00
N TYR A 87 1.22 -7.10 4.14
CA TYR A 87 1.49 -8.35 4.87
C TYR A 87 1.71 -7.98 6.33
N LEU A 88 0.75 -8.34 7.18
CA LEU A 88 0.74 -7.97 8.59
C LEU A 88 1.10 -9.18 9.46
N SER A 89 1.79 -8.93 10.56
CA SER A 89 2.21 -9.98 11.49
C SER A 89 1.02 -10.78 12.02
N CYS A 90 1.15 -12.10 11.99
CA CYS A 90 0.17 -13.03 12.54
C CYS A 90 0.18 -13.10 14.07
N SER A 91 1.16 -12.48 14.71
CA SER A 91 1.17 -12.29 16.16
C SER A 91 0.22 -11.19 16.65
N LEU A 92 -0.27 -10.32 15.75
CA LEU A 92 -1.25 -9.30 16.08
C LEU A 92 -2.67 -9.88 16.00
N THR A 93 -3.51 -9.58 17.00
CA THR A 93 -4.92 -9.98 16.92
C THR A 93 -5.65 -9.15 15.85
N PRO A 94 -6.72 -9.69 15.23
CA PRO A 94 -7.54 -8.94 14.28
C PRO A 94 -8.05 -7.61 14.84
N GLU A 95 -8.38 -7.57 16.13
CA GLU A 95 -8.84 -6.36 16.82
C GLU A 95 -7.72 -5.32 16.87
N ARG A 96 -6.49 -5.71 17.24
CA ARG A 96 -5.32 -4.82 17.27
C ARG A 96 -4.97 -4.26 15.90
N ILE A 97 -5.24 -5.01 14.83
CA ILE A 97 -5.08 -4.53 13.45
C ILE A 97 -6.19 -3.52 13.14
N ARG A 98 -7.45 -3.86 13.42
CA ARG A 98 -8.61 -3.03 13.04
C ARG A 98 -8.73 -1.73 13.81
N THR A 99 -8.15 -1.62 15.00
CA THR A 99 -8.15 -0.38 15.80
C THR A 99 -6.93 0.50 15.56
N ALA A 100 -6.00 0.06 14.70
CA ALA A 100 -4.73 0.75 14.49
C ALA A 100 -4.96 2.11 13.81
N LYS A 101 -4.18 3.12 14.23
CA LYS A 101 -4.31 4.50 13.72
C LYS A 101 -3.12 4.89 12.84
N PRO A 102 -3.34 5.56 11.70
CA PRO A 102 -2.24 6.00 10.85
C PRO A 102 -1.42 7.07 11.58
N VAL A 103 -0.09 6.90 11.60
CA VAL A 103 0.85 7.82 12.24
C VAL A 103 1.76 8.52 11.22
N SER A 104 1.97 7.93 10.05
CA SER A 104 2.72 8.56 8.97
C SER A 104 2.36 7.98 7.61
N VAL A 105 2.64 8.76 6.56
CA VAL A 105 2.51 8.35 5.17
C VAL A 105 3.78 8.69 4.41
N ALA A 106 4.23 7.76 3.57
CA ALA A 106 5.39 7.92 2.72
C ALA A 106 5.04 7.60 1.27
N VAL A 107 5.64 8.34 0.34
CA VAL A 107 5.54 8.08 -1.10
C VAL A 107 6.91 7.65 -1.61
N GLY A 108 6.98 6.42 -2.12
CA GLY A 108 8.16 5.88 -2.80
C GLY A 108 7.89 5.66 -4.28
N ARG A 109 8.92 5.68 -5.11
CA ARG A 109 8.80 5.44 -6.56
C ARG A 109 9.49 4.15 -6.98
N ALA A 110 8.82 3.36 -7.82
CA ALA A 110 9.38 2.19 -8.49
C ALA A 110 9.01 2.24 -9.98
N GLY A 111 9.95 2.69 -10.82
CA GLY A 111 9.70 2.89 -12.25
C GLY A 111 8.63 3.97 -12.51
N THR A 112 7.52 3.60 -13.14
CA THR A 112 6.38 4.49 -13.44
C THR A 112 5.24 4.41 -12.42
N VAL A 113 5.44 3.63 -11.35
CA VAL A 113 4.45 3.44 -10.29
C VAL A 113 4.98 4.06 -9.00
N GLN A 114 4.11 4.76 -8.31
CA GLN A 114 4.32 5.20 -6.95
C GLN A 114 3.68 4.23 -5.96
N ARG A 115 4.37 4.03 -4.84
CA ARG A 115 3.90 3.30 -3.67
C ARG A 115 3.59 4.33 -2.59
N VAL A 116 2.31 4.45 -2.24
CA VAL A 116 1.86 5.21 -1.08
C VAL A 116 1.79 4.23 0.08
N ALA A 117 2.51 4.49 1.16
CA ALA A 117 2.58 3.59 2.31
C ALA A 117 2.20 4.32 3.58
N CYS A 118 1.18 3.80 4.26
CA CYS A 118 0.67 4.28 5.52
C CYS A 118 1.20 3.39 6.63
N THR A 119 1.93 3.98 7.57
CA THR A 119 2.41 3.31 8.77
C THR A 119 1.47 3.61 9.92
N TYR A 120 1.15 2.59 10.71
CA TYR A 120 0.22 2.66 11.83
C TYR A 120 0.96 2.60 13.18
N ASP A 121 0.27 2.97 14.25
CA ASP A 121 0.78 2.97 15.63
C ASP A 121 1.22 1.60 16.16
N ASN A 122 0.72 0.51 15.56
CA ASN A 122 1.16 -0.86 15.80
C ASN A 122 2.27 -1.31 14.84
N GLU A 123 2.93 -0.37 14.16
CA GLU A 123 4.04 -0.57 13.22
C GLU A 123 3.66 -1.33 11.93
N THR A 124 2.38 -1.65 11.74
CA THR A 124 1.91 -2.23 10.48
C THR A 124 1.96 -1.21 9.34
N VAL A 125 2.13 -1.71 8.11
CA VAL A 125 2.21 -0.87 6.92
C VAL A 125 1.21 -1.36 5.88
N MET A 126 0.28 -0.50 5.53
CA MET A 126 -0.65 -0.69 4.40
C MET A 126 -0.18 0.14 3.22
N ALA A 127 -0.15 -0.43 2.02
CA ALA A 127 0.34 0.26 0.84
C ALA A 127 -0.60 0.16 -0.36
N ALA A 128 -0.72 1.26 -1.08
CA ALA A 128 -1.39 1.35 -2.36
C ALA A 128 -0.38 1.64 -3.47
N ARG A 129 -0.69 1.20 -4.70
CA ARG A 129 0.08 1.51 -5.90
C ARG A 129 -0.73 2.41 -6.82
N THR A 130 -0.08 3.45 -7.33
CA THR A 130 -0.72 4.41 -8.24
C THR A 130 0.27 4.90 -9.29
N ARG A 131 -0.22 5.28 -10.47
CA ARG A 131 0.61 5.96 -11.49
C ARG A 131 0.61 7.48 -11.32
N ALA A 132 -0.31 8.01 -10.50
CA ALA A 132 -0.42 9.43 -10.24
C ALA A 132 0.78 9.93 -9.43
N ALA A 133 1.20 11.16 -9.71
CA ALA A 133 2.28 11.84 -9.02
C ALA A 133 1.82 12.41 -7.66
N CYS A 134 1.62 11.55 -6.66
CA CYS A 134 1.17 11.93 -5.33
C CYS A 134 2.27 12.53 -4.44
N THR A 135 1.88 13.44 -3.54
CA THR A 135 2.75 14.05 -2.53
C THR A 135 2.11 14.00 -1.13
N PRO A 136 2.87 13.78 -0.05
CA PRO A 136 2.33 13.82 1.31
C PRO A 136 1.59 15.11 1.64
N ASN A 137 0.41 14.98 2.24
CA ASN A 137 -0.42 16.05 2.75
C ASN A 137 -0.84 15.69 4.18
N GLY A 138 0.07 15.92 5.13
CA GLY A 138 -0.10 15.50 6.52
C GLY A 138 0.28 14.04 6.78
N PRO A 139 0.00 13.52 7.99
CA PRO A 139 0.48 12.21 8.43
C PRO A 139 -0.33 11.03 7.90
N ALA A 140 -1.52 11.27 7.34
CA ALA A 140 -2.47 10.21 6.99
C ALA A 140 -3.08 10.38 5.59
N SER A 141 -2.50 11.20 4.73
CA SER A 141 -3.01 11.43 3.38
C SER A 141 -1.94 11.90 2.41
N VAL A 142 -2.18 11.66 1.13
CA VAL A 142 -1.40 12.21 0.02
C VAL A 142 -2.34 12.88 -0.97
N ASP A 143 -1.90 13.95 -1.60
CA ASP A 143 -2.63 14.56 -2.71
C ASP A 143 -2.11 13.95 -4.01
N CYS A 144 -3.02 13.40 -4.81
CA CYS A 144 -2.73 12.81 -6.12
C CYS A 144 -3.45 13.61 -7.20
N PRO A 145 -2.85 13.84 -8.38
CA PRO A 145 -3.59 14.35 -9.53
C PRO A 145 -4.78 13.44 -9.86
N ALA A 146 -5.95 14.02 -10.17
CA ALA A 146 -7.07 13.26 -10.74
C ALA A 146 -6.63 12.56 -12.03
N ARG A 147 -7.17 11.35 -12.24
CA ARG A 147 -6.90 10.53 -13.42
C ARG A 147 -7.64 11.00 -14.66
#